data_AF-A0A7S2FEG1-F1
#
_entry.id   AF-A0A7S2FEG1-F1
#
_cell.length_a   1.000
_cell.length_b   1.000
_cell.length_c   1.000
_cell.angle_alpha   90.00
_cell.angle_beta   90.00
_cell.angle_gamma   90.00
#
_symmetry.space_group_name_H-M   'P 1'
#
loop_
_entity.id
_entity.type
_entity.pdbx_description
1 polymer ?
#
loop_
_entity_poly.entity_id
_entity_poly.type
_entity_poly.pdbx_seq_one_letter_code
_entity_poly.pdbx_strand_id
1 'polypeptide(L)'
;MTMTAYGIIALIYIASFTGGILLFGSSVQAPLLANFALNDPLAVICRWLYLIIAASMYPLVFSSAANRVYDIVEAKRPGTPFAVVALALFSIAATIGVCVDDVGQAVSVCGALFVPIFVSIIPGLLSKKLSEFGTSDGVLAGLTSMLDQGLIAWGMFIIVKGLSDTIMPKK
;
A
#
# COMPACT_ATOMS: atom_id res chain seq x y z
N MET A 1 12.77 5.46 12.46
CA MET A 1 13.21 5.90 11.12
C MET A 1 13.34 7.41 11.12
N THR A 2 14.49 7.93 10.73
CA THR A 2 14.81 9.36 10.78
C THR A 2 14.19 10.09 9.57
N MET A 3 13.87 11.38 9.72
CA MET A 3 13.35 12.22 8.62
C MET A 3 14.19 12.15 7.33
N THR A 4 15.49 11.88 7.47
CA THR A 4 16.43 11.68 6.37
C THR A 4 16.08 10.50 5.46
N ALA A 5 15.61 9.38 6.02
CA ALA A 5 15.24 8.20 5.23
C ALA A 5 14.01 8.50 4.36
N TYR A 6 13.00 9.17 4.91
CA TYR A 6 11.82 9.59 4.17
C TYR A 6 12.17 10.57 3.04
N GLY A 7 13.07 11.53 3.31
CA GLY A 7 13.54 12.48 2.30
C GLY A 7 14.25 11.79 1.12
N ILE A 8 15.15 10.85 1.40
CA ILE A 8 15.87 10.10 0.35
C ILE A 8 14.89 9.28 -0.50
N ILE A 9 13.96 8.57 0.14
CA ILE A 9 12.95 7.78 -0.55
C ILE A 9 12.08 8.66 -1.44
N ALA A 10 11.62 9.80 -0.94
CA ALA A 10 10.83 10.75 -1.72
C ALA A 10 11.59 11.24 -2.97
N LEU A 11 12.88 11.57 -2.83
CA LEU A 11 13.70 12.00 -3.97
C LEU A 11 13.85 10.89 -5.02
N ILE A 12 14.06 9.64 -4.61
CA ILE A 12 14.13 8.50 -5.54
C ILE A 12 12.82 8.34 -6.31
N TYR A 13 11.67 8.44 -5.63
CA TYR A 13 10.36 8.36 -6.29
C TYR A 13 10.14 9.52 -7.26
N ILE A 14 10.44 10.76 -6.87
CA ILE A 14 10.30 11.94 -7.74
C ILE A 14 11.19 11.81 -8.98
N ALA A 15 12.45 11.40 -8.80
CA ALA A 15 13.39 11.20 -9.90
C ALA A 15 12.91 10.10 -10.86
N SER A 16 12.42 8.98 -10.32
CA SER A 16 11.91 7.86 -11.12
C SER A 16 10.66 8.24 -11.92
N PHE A 17 9.73 8.95 -11.28
CA PHE A 17 8.50 9.42 -11.93
C PHE A 17 8.79 10.46 -13.01
N THR A 18 9.61 11.46 -12.70
CA THR A 18 10.01 12.51 -13.65
C THR A 18 10.77 11.91 -14.84
N GLY A 19 11.71 11.00 -14.57
CA GLY A 19 12.45 10.29 -15.61
C GLY A 19 11.53 9.46 -16.52
N GLY A 20 10.54 8.77 -15.95
CA GLY A 20 9.55 8.03 -16.74
C GLY A 20 8.75 8.91 -17.69
N ILE A 21 8.24 10.04 -17.21
CA ILE A 21 7.48 11.00 -18.04
C ILE A 21 8.38 11.61 -19.12
N LEU A 22 9.63 11.97 -18.80
CA LEU A 22 10.54 12.55 -19.78
C LEU A 22 10.94 11.57 -20.88
N LEU A 23 11.06 10.27 -20.56
CA LEU A 23 11.45 9.24 -21.53
C LEU A 23 10.29 8.75 -22.40
N PHE A 24 9.09 8.58 -21.84
CA PHE A 24 7.97 7.93 -22.53
C PHE A 24 6.74 8.83 -22.72
N GLY A 25 6.76 10.07 -22.24
CA GLY A 25 5.70 11.05 -22.42
C GLY A 25 4.38 10.65 -21.74
N SER A 26 3.26 10.83 -22.44
CA SER A 26 1.91 10.57 -21.91
C SER A 26 1.49 9.09 -21.95
N SER A 27 2.28 8.20 -22.56
CA SER A 27 1.93 6.80 -22.77
C SER A 27 2.69 5.84 -21.83
N VAL A 28 3.14 6.34 -20.68
CA VAL A 28 3.89 5.57 -19.68
C VAL A 28 2.98 4.51 -19.06
N GLN A 29 3.36 3.24 -19.20
CA GLN A 29 2.76 2.14 -18.45
C GLN A 29 3.29 2.12 -17.01
N ALA A 30 2.42 1.81 -16.04
CA ALA A 30 2.75 1.82 -14.61
C ALA A 30 3.94 0.92 -14.22
N PRO A 31 4.10 -0.31 -14.78
CA PRO A 31 5.38 -0.99 -14.68
C PRO A 31 6.37 -0.27 -15.60
N LEU A 32 7.25 0.56 -15.03
CA LEU A 32 8.17 1.37 -15.82
C LEU A 32 9.02 0.51 -16.79
N LEU A 33 9.41 -0.69 -16.36
CA LEU A 33 10.17 -1.65 -17.16
C LEU A 33 9.37 -2.24 -18.35
N ALA A 34 8.04 -2.14 -18.36
CA ALA A 34 7.22 -2.59 -19.48
C ALA A 34 7.33 -1.65 -20.70
N ASN A 35 7.73 -0.40 -20.49
CA ASN A 35 7.91 0.58 -21.56
C ASN A 35 9.22 0.36 -22.37
N PHE A 36 10.16 -0.43 -21.85
CA PHE A 36 11.42 -0.74 -22.52
C PHE A 36 11.29 -1.96 -23.44
N ALA A 37 12.07 -2.00 -24.51
CA ALA A 37 12.12 -3.15 -25.40
C ALA A 37 12.46 -4.46 -24.66
N LEU A 38 11.94 -5.59 -25.16
CA LEU A 38 12.20 -6.91 -24.57
C LEU A 38 13.68 -7.30 -24.62
N ASN A 39 14.39 -6.85 -25.67
CA ASN A 39 15.78 -7.19 -25.93
C ASN A 39 16.78 -6.13 -25.44
N ASP A 40 16.33 -5.10 -24.72
CA ASP A 40 17.25 -4.14 -24.10
C ASP A 40 18.00 -4.84 -22.96
N PRO A 41 19.34 -5.02 -23.06
CA PRO A 41 20.11 -5.78 -22.09
C PRO A 41 20.01 -5.19 -20.68
N LEU A 42 19.92 -3.87 -20.55
CA LEU A 42 19.85 -3.23 -19.23
C LEU A 42 18.46 -3.44 -18.61
N ALA A 43 17.41 -3.29 -19.40
CA ALA A 43 16.04 -3.56 -18.95
C ALA A 43 15.84 -5.03 -18.56
N VAL A 44 16.44 -5.98 -19.30
CA VAL A 44 16.40 -7.41 -18.97
C VAL A 44 17.04 -7.68 -17.61
N ILE A 45 18.22 -7.12 -17.33
CA ILE A 45 18.87 -7.26 -16.02
C ILE A 45 17.97 -6.70 -14.91
N CYS A 46 17.38 -5.52 -15.12
CA CYS A 46 16.47 -4.93 -14.13
C CYS A 46 15.21 -5.79 -13.90
N ARG A 47 14.64 -6.43 -14.94
CA ARG A 47 13.51 -7.35 -14.81
C ARG A 47 13.87 -8.57 -13.97
N TRP A 48 15.06 -9.14 -14.18
CA TRP A 48 15.55 -10.26 -13.37
C TRP A 48 15.79 -9.86 -11.91
N LEU A 49 16.41 -8.71 -11.66
CA LEU A 49 16.61 -8.21 -10.31
C LEU A 49 15.27 -7.99 -9.59
N TYR A 50 14.29 -7.40 -10.28
CA TYR A 50 12.95 -7.25 -9.73
C TYR A 50 12.31 -8.60 -9.40
N LEU A 51 12.45 -9.60 -10.28
CA LEU A 51 11.93 -10.94 -10.05
C LEU A 51 12.58 -11.61 -8.83
N ILE A 52 13.90 -11.46 -8.65
CA ILE A 52 14.62 -11.98 -7.49
C ILE A 52 14.15 -11.32 -6.20
N ILE A 53 13.97 -10.00 -6.21
CA ILE A 53 13.45 -9.25 -5.05
C ILE A 53 12.02 -9.70 -4.74
N ALA A 54 11.15 -9.81 -5.75
CA ALA A 54 9.77 -10.25 -5.56
C ALA A 54 9.70 -11.68 -5.00
N ALA A 55 10.49 -12.61 -5.57
CA ALA A 55 10.54 -14.00 -5.13
C ALA A 55 11.09 -14.16 -3.71
N SER A 56 12.04 -13.32 -3.29
CA SER A 56 12.58 -13.34 -1.93
C SER A 56 11.67 -12.66 -0.91
N MET A 57 10.96 -11.60 -1.29
CA MET A 57 10.04 -10.87 -0.39
C MET A 57 8.70 -11.58 -0.21
N TYR A 58 8.20 -12.25 -1.25
CA TYR A 58 6.92 -12.95 -1.19
C TYR A 58 6.77 -13.91 0.01
N PRO A 59 7.70 -14.85 0.29
CA PRO A 59 7.54 -15.77 1.42
C PRO A 59 7.54 -15.05 2.78
N LEU A 60 8.27 -13.94 2.92
CA LEU A 60 8.29 -13.16 4.16
C LEU A 60 6.94 -12.47 4.41
N VAL A 61 6.40 -11.82 3.38
CA VAL A 61 5.09 -11.14 3.49
C VAL A 61 3.97 -12.16 3.66
N PHE A 62 3.99 -13.24 2.87
CA PHE A 62 2.98 -14.28 2.92
C PHE A 62 2.95 -15.01 4.26
N SER A 63 4.10 -15.41 4.80
CA SER A 63 4.15 -16.08 6.11
C SER A 63 3.64 -15.17 7.24
N SER A 64 4.02 -13.89 7.24
CA SER A 64 3.52 -12.92 8.21
C SER A 64 1.99 -12.78 8.14
N ALA A 65 1.43 -12.64 6.94
CA ALA A 65 -0.02 -12.55 6.76
C ALA A 65 -0.73 -13.86 7.13
N ALA A 66 -0.24 -15.00 6.66
CA ALA A 66 -0.82 -16.32 6.93
C ALA A 66 -0.87 -16.64 8.42
N ASN A 67 0.19 -16.34 9.16
CA ASN A 67 0.22 -16.53 10.61
C ASN A 67 -0.86 -15.68 11.32
N ARG A 68 -1.02 -14.41 10.95
CA ARG A 68 -2.04 -13.54 11.56
C ARG A 68 -3.46 -13.96 11.25
N VAL A 69 -3.71 -14.37 10.00
CA VAL A 69 -5.03 -14.87 9.61
C VAL A 69 -5.31 -16.21 10.31
N TYR A 70 -4.30 -17.07 10.42
CA TYR A 70 -4.41 -18.33 11.14
C TYR A 70 -4.78 -18.11 12.62
N ASP A 71 -4.10 -17.19 13.32
CA ASP A 71 -4.41 -16.85 14.71
C ASP A 71 -5.89 -16.43 14.88
N ILE A 72 -6.40 -15.64 13.93
CA ILE A 72 -7.81 -15.18 13.94
C ILE A 72 -8.78 -16.34 13.66
N VAL A 73 -8.43 -17.22 12.72
CA VAL A 73 -9.27 -18.37 12.35
C VAL A 73 -9.29 -19.38 13.49
N GLU A 74 -8.14 -19.70 14.08
CA GLU A 74 -8.01 -20.65 15.18
C GLU A 74 -8.76 -20.15 16.43
N ALA A 75 -8.72 -18.84 16.72
CA ALA A 75 -9.50 -18.24 17.80
C ALA A 75 -11.02 -18.40 17.61
N LYS A 76 -11.51 -18.48 16.36
CA LYS A 76 -12.94 -18.65 16.04
C LYS A 76 -13.36 -20.09 15.79
N ARG A 77 -12.43 -20.92 15.28
CA ARG A 77 -12.65 -22.32 14.86
C ARG A 77 -11.41 -23.14 15.21
N PRO A 78 -11.28 -23.56 16.47
CA PRO A 78 -10.10 -24.29 16.92
C PRO A 78 -9.96 -25.64 16.21
N GLY A 79 -8.74 -26.04 15.92
CA GLY A 79 -8.40 -27.28 15.21
C GLY A 79 -8.37 -27.15 13.69
N THR A 80 -8.40 -25.94 13.14
CA THR A 80 -8.24 -25.75 11.69
C THR A 80 -6.76 -25.92 11.33
N PRO A 81 -6.38 -26.74 10.34
CA PRO A 81 -4.98 -26.89 9.99
C PRO A 81 -4.44 -25.62 9.31
N PHE A 82 -3.24 -25.18 9.68
CA PHE A 82 -2.57 -24.02 9.07
C PHE A 82 -2.50 -24.11 7.54
N ALA A 83 -2.25 -25.31 7.01
CA ALA A 83 -2.19 -25.55 5.58
C ALA A 83 -3.46 -25.13 4.83
N VAL A 84 -4.65 -25.29 5.44
CA VAL A 84 -5.92 -24.90 4.82
C VAL A 84 -6.04 -23.38 4.74
N VAL A 85 -5.65 -22.67 5.80
CA VAL A 85 -5.66 -21.20 5.84
C VAL A 85 -4.63 -20.63 4.86
N ALA A 86 -3.43 -21.19 4.82
CA ALA A 86 -2.39 -20.80 3.88
C ALA A 86 -2.84 -21.06 2.42
N LEU A 87 -3.40 -22.22 2.12
CA LEU A 87 -3.90 -22.54 0.78
C LEU A 87 -5.04 -21.58 0.37
N ALA A 88 -5.96 -21.27 1.28
CA ALA A 88 -7.03 -20.31 1.03
C ALA A 88 -6.47 -18.92 0.69
N LEU A 89 -5.52 -18.42 1.49
CA LEU A 89 -4.87 -17.13 1.21
C LEU A 89 -4.10 -17.15 -0.11
N PHE A 90 -3.38 -18.23 -0.39
CA PHE A 90 -2.69 -18.39 -1.66
C PHE A 90 -3.66 -18.38 -2.84
N SER A 91 -4.80 -19.05 -2.72
CA SER A 91 -5.81 -19.09 -3.78
C SER A 91 -6.41 -17.71 -4.06
N ILE A 92 -6.62 -16.89 -3.03
CA ILE A 92 -7.09 -15.51 -3.17
C ILE A 92 -6.02 -14.68 -3.91
N ALA A 93 -4.77 -14.75 -3.47
CA ALA A 93 -3.67 -14.02 -4.10
C ALA A 93 -3.47 -14.44 -5.57
N ALA A 94 -3.53 -15.73 -5.86
CA ALA A 94 -3.44 -16.27 -7.21
C ALA A 94 -4.61 -15.82 -8.09
N THR A 95 -5.84 -15.82 -7.56
CA THR A 95 -7.02 -15.35 -8.29
C THR A 95 -6.89 -13.87 -8.63
N ILE A 96 -6.45 -13.04 -7.69
CA ILE A 96 -6.19 -11.60 -7.95
C ILE A 96 -5.12 -11.45 -9.03
N GLY A 97 -4.03 -12.22 -8.96
CA GLY A 97 -2.96 -12.18 -9.95
C GLY A 97 -3.40 -12.58 -11.37
N VAL A 98 -4.41 -13.43 -11.50
CA VAL A 98 -4.99 -13.82 -12.81
C VAL A 98 -6.04 -12.82 -13.28
N CYS A 99 -6.80 -12.21 -12.38
CA CYS A 99 -7.89 -11.28 -12.73
C CYS A 99 -7.43 -9.84 -12.96
N VAL A 100 -6.22 -9.47 -12.53
CA VAL A 100 -5.70 -8.11 -12.68
C VAL A 100 -4.64 -8.06 -13.78
N ASP A 101 -5.02 -7.54 -14.94
CA ASP A 101 -4.13 -7.34 -16.08
C ASP A 101 -3.18 -6.15 -15.90
N ASP A 102 -3.60 -5.13 -15.12
CA ASP A 102 -2.81 -3.92 -14.86
C ASP A 102 -2.36 -3.84 -13.39
N VAL A 103 -1.06 -4.11 -13.18
CA VAL A 103 -0.41 -4.01 -11.87
C VAL A 103 -0.53 -2.60 -11.27
N GLY A 104 -0.54 -1.55 -12.10
CA GLY A 104 -0.72 -0.17 -11.66
C GLY A 104 -2.07 0.05 -10.99
N GLN A 105 -3.12 -0.55 -11.54
CA GLN A 105 -4.46 -0.48 -10.95
C GLN A 105 -4.49 -1.19 -9.59
N ALA A 106 -3.97 -2.42 -9.50
CA ALA A 106 -3.89 -3.14 -8.22
C ALA A 106 -3.14 -2.34 -7.14
N VAL A 107 -1.98 -1.78 -7.48
CA VAL A 107 -1.20 -0.97 -6.53
C VAL A 107 -1.96 0.30 -6.14
N SER A 108 -2.67 0.94 -7.08
CA SER A 108 -3.47 2.14 -6.79
C SER A 108 -4.63 1.86 -5.84
N VAL A 109 -5.37 0.75 -6.02
CA VAL A 109 -6.48 0.36 -5.13
C VAL A 109 -5.95 0.02 -3.74
N CYS A 110 -4.92 -0.81 -3.66
CA CYS A 110 -4.30 -1.17 -2.39
C CYS A 110 -3.76 0.08 -1.68
N GLY A 111 -3.11 0.99 -2.41
CA GLY A 111 -2.62 2.26 -1.88
C GLY A 111 -3.76 3.15 -1.37
N ALA A 112 -4.81 3.33 -2.18
CA ALA A 112 -5.97 4.16 -1.83
C ALA A 112 -6.74 3.63 -0.62
N LEU A 113 -6.77 2.31 -0.41
CA LEU A 113 -7.45 1.70 0.74
C LEU A 113 -6.56 1.73 1.98
N PHE A 114 -5.36 1.16 1.92
CA PHE A 114 -4.58 0.88 3.12
C PHE A 114 -3.77 2.08 3.60
N VAL A 115 -3.22 2.92 2.70
CA VAL A 115 -2.41 4.08 3.10
C VAL A 115 -3.18 5.05 4.00
N PRO A 116 -4.38 5.55 3.63
CA PRO A 116 -5.10 6.48 4.50
C PRO A 116 -5.56 5.83 5.81
N ILE A 117 -5.87 4.53 5.81
CA ILE A 117 -6.23 3.80 7.04
C ILE A 117 -5.07 3.82 8.04
N PHE A 118 -3.88 3.40 7.60
CA PHE A 118 -2.74 3.25 8.51
C PHE A 118 -1.98 4.55 8.78
N VAL A 119 -1.95 5.49 7.83
CA VAL A 119 -1.16 6.73 7.95
C VAL A 119 -1.99 7.88 8.54
N SER A 120 -3.30 7.91 8.31
CA SER A 120 -4.14 9.05 8.72
C SER A 120 -5.21 8.66 9.74
N ILE A 121 -6.03 7.66 9.44
CA ILE A 121 -7.20 7.32 10.25
C ILE A 121 -6.80 6.69 11.59
N ILE A 122 -5.99 5.63 11.59
CA ILE A 122 -5.58 4.94 12.83
C ILE A 122 -4.79 5.88 13.76
N PRO A 123 -3.76 6.61 13.29
CA PRO A 123 -3.04 7.56 14.16
C PRO A 123 -3.95 8.67 14.71
N GLY A 124 -4.85 9.22 13.90
CA GLY A 124 -5.81 10.23 14.37
C GLY A 124 -6.78 9.69 15.42
N LEU A 125 -7.28 8.46 15.25
CA LEU A 125 -8.13 7.80 16.25
C LEU A 125 -7.37 7.52 17.55
N LEU A 126 -6.11 7.07 17.46
CA LEU A 126 -5.27 6.82 18.63
C LEU A 126 -4.96 8.12 19.37
N SER A 127 -4.56 9.17 18.66
CA SER A 127 -4.29 10.51 19.21
C SER A 127 -5.52 11.06 19.96
N LYS A 128 -6.69 10.95 19.34
CA LYS A 128 -7.96 11.36 19.95
C LYS A 128 -8.23 10.59 21.25
N LYS A 129 -8.13 9.25 21.25
CA LYS A 129 -8.32 8.45 22.46
C LYS A 129 -7.29 8.79 23.55
N LEU A 130 -6.03 8.99 23.18
CA LEU A 130 -4.98 9.40 24.12
C LEU A 130 -5.28 10.77 24.75
N SER A 131 -5.80 11.72 23.97
CA SER A 131 -6.22 13.04 24.47
C SER A 131 -7.43 12.98 25.42
N GLU A 132 -8.30 11.97 25.28
CA GLU A 132 -9.42 11.74 26.20
C GLU A 132 -8.94 11.20 27.57
N PHE A 133 -7.79 10.52 27.63
CA PHE A 133 -7.17 10.04 28.88
C PHE A 133 -6.28 11.08 29.57
N GLY A 134 -5.78 12.07 28.84
CA GLY A 134 -4.96 13.15 29.38
C GLY A 134 -5.80 14.40 29.62
N THR A 135 -6.05 14.74 30.88
CA THR A 135 -6.74 15.99 31.29
C THR A 135 -5.97 17.21 30.78
N SER A 136 -6.27 17.70 29.59
CA SER A 136 -5.69 18.91 29.03
C SER A 136 -6.81 19.93 28.82
N ASP A 137 -7.10 20.70 29.86
CA ASP A 137 -7.95 21.87 29.77
C ASP A 137 -7.19 22.98 29.05
N GLY A 138 -7.55 23.28 27.80
CA GLY A 138 -6.99 24.43 27.09
C GLY A 138 -7.17 24.42 25.57
N VAL A 139 -6.87 25.57 24.96
CA VAL A 139 -6.89 25.82 23.51
C VAL A 139 -6.08 24.79 22.71
N LEU A 140 -5.00 24.26 23.30
CA LEU A 140 -4.18 23.23 22.69
C LEU A 140 -4.93 21.90 22.47
N ALA A 141 -5.79 21.49 23.41
CA ALA A 141 -6.58 20.26 23.28
C ALA A 141 -7.67 20.41 22.20
N GLY A 142 -8.23 21.61 22.05
CA GLY A 142 -9.11 21.94 20.93
C GLY A 142 -8.38 21.85 19.59
N LEU A 143 -7.15 22.36 19.52
CA LEU A 143 -6.35 22.37 18.30
C LEU A 143 -5.88 20.96 17.88
N THR A 144 -5.51 20.11 18.84
CA THR A 144 -5.19 18.69 18.56
C THR A 144 -6.43 17.91 18.14
N SER A 145 -7.58 18.13 18.78
CA SER A 145 -8.83 17.49 18.39
C SER A 145 -9.27 17.87 16.96
N MET A 146 -9.11 19.15 16.60
CA MET A 146 -9.38 19.62 15.22
C MET A 146 -8.41 19.01 14.21
N LEU A 147 -7.13 18.87 14.58
CA LEU A 147 -6.10 18.27 13.71
C LEU A 147 -6.34 16.77 13.51
N ASP A 148 -6.75 16.05 14.57
CA ASP A 148 -7.09 14.63 14.52
C ASP A 148 -8.33 14.37 13.68
N GLN A 149 -9.36 15.20 13.82
CA GLN A 149 -10.55 15.14 12.95
C GLN A 149 -10.21 15.49 11.50
N GLY A 150 -9.32 16.46 11.28
CA GLY A 150 -8.80 16.81 9.95
C GLY A 150 -8.05 15.65 9.29
N LEU A 151 -7.20 14.93 10.03
CA LEU A 151 -6.49 13.75 9.55
C LEU A 151 -7.44 12.62 9.16
N ILE A 152 -8.47 12.36 9.99
CA ILE A 152 -9.48 11.34 9.70
C ILE A 152 -10.29 11.72 8.45
N ALA A 153 -10.76 12.97 8.37
CA ALA A 153 -11.51 13.48 7.22
C ALA A 153 -10.67 13.43 5.93
N TRP A 154 -9.39 13.78 6.01
CA TRP A 154 -8.44 13.70 4.90
C TRP A 154 -8.21 12.25 4.45
N GLY A 155 -8.03 11.32 5.39
CA GLY A 155 -7.92 9.90 5.09
C GLY A 155 -9.16 9.36 4.35
N MET A 156 -10.36 9.72 4.83
CA MET A 156 -11.62 9.35 4.18
C MET A 156 -11.75 9.96 2.78
N PHE A 157 -11.35 11.22 2.61
CA PHE A 157 -11.34 11.87 1.30
C PHE A 157 -10.41 11.15 0.30
N ILE A 158 -9.21 10.76 0.73
CA ILE A 158 -8.27 9.99 -0.11
C ILE A 158 -8.88 8.65 -0.54
N ILE A 159 -9.57 7.94 0.36
CA ILE A 159 -10.23 6.66 0.03
C ILE A 159 -11.28 6.89 -1.06
N VAL A 160 -12.18 7.86 -0.86
CA VAL A 160 -13.28 8.14 -1.80
C VAL A 160 -12.73 8.57 -3.16
N LYS A 161 -11.79 9.52 -3.17
CA LYS A 161 -11.20 10.07 -4.40
C LYS A 161 -10.36 9.02 -5.12
N GLY A 162 -9.56 8.24 -4.39
CA GLY A 162 -8.75 7.16 -4.93
C GLY A 162 -9.59 6.05 -5.55
N LEU A 163 -10.63 5.58 -4.86
CA LEU A 163 -11.55 4.59 -5.42
C LEU A 163 -12.33 5.11 -6.63
N SER A 164 -12.79 6.37 -6.60
CA SER A 164 -13.49 6.99 -7.73
C SER A 164 -12.61 7.07 -8.97
N ASP A 165 -11.35 7.48 -8.82
CA ASP A 165 -10.41 7.61 -9.94
C ASP A 165 -10.03 6.24 -10.52
N THR A 166 -9.97 5.18 -9.69
CA THR A 166 -9.65 3.82 -10.16
C THR A 166 -10.84 3.09 -10.80
N ILE A 167 -12.07 3.32 -10.33
CA ILE A 167 -13.28 2.64 -10.84
C ILE A 167 -13.82 3.31 -12.12
N MET A 168 -13.60 4.61 -12.30
CA MET A 168 -13.95 5.34 -13.53
C MET A 168 -12.70 5.86 -14.24
N PRO A 169 -11.95 5.00 -14.94
CA PRO A 169 -10.87 5.50 -15.79
C PRO A 169 -11.49 6.39 -16.86
N LYS A 170 -11.17 7.70 -16.82
CA LYS A 170 -11.54 8.62 -17.89
C LYS A 170 -10.92 8.08 -19.20
N LYS A 171 -11.80 7.73 -20.15
CA LYS A 171 -11.44 7.39 -21.53
C LYS A 171 -10.73 8.56 -22.21
#